data_AF-A0A6A6S9Z0-F1
#
_entry.id   AF-A0A6A6S9Z0-F1
#
_cell.length_a   1.000
_cell.length_b   1.000
_cell.length_c   1.000
_cell.angle_alpha   90.00
_cell.angle_beta   90.00
_cell.angle_gamma   90.00
#
_symmetry.space_group_name_H-M   'P 1'
#
loop_
_entity.id
_entity.type
_entity.pdbx_description
1 polymer ?
#
loop_
_entity_poly.entity_id
_entity_poly.type
_entity_poly.pdbx_seq_one_letter_code
_entity_poly.pdbx_strand_id
1 'polypeptide(L)'
;MTFANFTRLSQELRDQIWAEAAAIQSQHIVDSQPEPCTTPHAERQRQALVGYDNLPDSTERQYLRLYIHASGQTDELRLGENEFQTLVNRLPMATACSEARANAIKFHRAQTKFVNLFRVVEDQLPDGNPILEPVFTDMTTVMVTTSRFHPEDGPEGFDSPDQLVDVIARVFGSGVKKILWNAWCQSGFAMSDIYWPHTPQLGQPDDDEFSKIDRSGHSETTHFMSHDHVLHIEPELYKTEIPDGESYYDLRLMHRHTLKVSELLGAAAKLLPLLQHVEVELRTYCWGKIRMSHLETTYKDNRIWIVKHNLNTAFFHAFSRVY
;
A
#
# COMPACT_ATOMS: atom_id res chain seq x y z
N MET A 1 -1.85 3.42 -44.47
CA MET A 1 -0.47 3.83 -44.15
C MET A 1 0.30 2.57 -43.78
N THR A 2 1.45 2.26 -44.40
CA THR A 2 2.24 1.06 -44.05
C THR A 2 3.09 1.34 -42.82
N PHE A 3 3.39 0.30 -42.02
CA PHE A 3 4.24 0.43 -40.83
C PHE A 3 5.62 1.02 -41.16
N ALA A 4 6.13 0.79 -42.38
CA ALA A 4 7.38 1.34 -42.88
C ALA A 4 7.40 2.87 -43.01
N ASN A 5 6.24 3.53 -43.16
CA ASN A 5 6.15 4.99 -43.15
C ASN A 5 5.94 5.56 -41.75
N PHE A 6 5.39 4.76 -40.82
CA PHE A 6 5.19 5.16 -39.43
C PHE A 6 6.53 5.39 -38.71
N THR A 7 7.53 4.53 -38.94
CA THR A 7 8.89 4.69 -38.38
C THR A 7 9.65 5.91 -38.92
N ARG A 8 9.14 6.57 -39.96
CA ARG A 8 9.70 7.82 -40.50
C ARG A 8 9.16 9.08 -39.83
N LEU A 9 8.10 8.97 -39.03
CA LEU A 9 7.58 10.08 -38.22
C LEU A 9 8.56 10.44 -37.10
N SER A 10 8.48 11.65 -36.57
CA SER A 10 9.22 12.03 -35.37
C SER A 10 8.77 11.18 -34.17
N GLN A 11 9.67 10.99 -33.19
CA GLN A 11 9.35 10.22 -31.98
C GLN A 11 8.12 10.79 -31.26
N GLU A 12 8.05 12.12 -31.13
CA GLU A 12 6.91 12.81 -30.51
C GLU A 12 5.58 12.48 -31.19
N LEU A 13 5.55 12.48 -32.52
CA LEU A 13 4.32 12.18 -33.26
C LEU A 13 3.95 10.70 -33.16
N ARG A 14 4.92 9.79 -33.11
CA ARG A 14 4.67 8.36 -32.87
C ARG A 14 4.10 8.12 -31.48
N ASP A 15 4.67 8.75 -30.46
CA ASP A 15 4.21 8.65 -29.08
C ASP A 15 2.79 9.19 -28.92
N GLN A 16 2.46 10.32 -29.58
CA GLN A 16 1.09 10.83 -29.64
C GLN A 16 0.14 9.82 -30.28
N ILE A 17 0.50 9.24 -31.43
CA ILE A 17 -0.35 8.24 -32.10
C ILE A 17 -0.58 7.01 -31.21
N TRP A 18 0.46 6.53 -30.51
CA TRP A 18 0.30 5.39 -29.60
C TRP A 18 -0.51 5.72 -28.35
N ALA A 19 -0.36 6.92 -27.79
CA ALA A 19 -1.18 7.38 -26.67
C ALA A 19 -2.67 7.45 -27.06
N GLU A 20 -2.98 8.02 -28.22
CA GLU A 20 -4.36 8.07 -28.75
C GLU A 20 -4.92 6.67 -29.04
N ALA A 21 -4.10 5.79 -29.63
CA ALA A 21 -4.51 4.41 -29.88
C ALA A 21 -4.83 3.65 -28.59
N ALA A 22 -4.02 3.84 -27.53
CA ALA A 22 -4.28 3.25 -26.22
C ALA A 22 -5.61 3.75 -25.63
N ALA A 23 -5.86 5.07 -25.69
CA ALA A 23 -7.09 5.68 -25.19
C ALA A 23 -8.33 5.15 -25.92
N ILE A 24 -8.32 5.15 -27.26
CA ILE A 24 -9.45 4.67 -28.08
C ILE A 24 -9.73 3.18 -27.82
N GLN A 25 -8.68 2.34 -27.81
CA GLN A 25 -8.83 0.91 -27.58
C GLN A 25 -9.33 0.63 -26.16
N SER A 26 -8.81 1.35 -25.15
CA SER A 26 -9.29 1.25 -23.77
C SER A 26 -10.77 1.57 -23.67
N GLN A 27 -11.21 2.67 -24.28
CA GLN A 27 -12.62 3.09 -24.28
C GLN A 27 -13.52 2.03 -24.93
N HIS A 28 -13.15 1.51 -26.10
CA HIS A 28 -13.91 0.45 -26.76
C HIS A 28 -14.03 -0.81 -25.90
N ILE A 29 -12.96 -1.17 -25.18
CA ILE A 29 -13.00 -2.32 -24.27
C ILE A 29 -13.95 -2.06 -23.10
N VAL A 30 -13.89 -0.87 -22.49
CA VAL A 30 -14.78 -0.48 -21.39
C VAL A 30 -16.25 -0.51 -21.83
N ASP A 31 -16.58 0.11 -22.97
CA ASP A 31 -17.96 0.20 -23.48
C ASP A 31 -18.57 -1.18 -23.80
N SER A 32 -17.71 -2.18 -24.03
CA SER A 32 -18.13 -3.55 -24.34
C SER A 32 -18.34 -4.44 -23.12
N GLN A 33 -18.00 -3.97 -21.91
CA GLN A 33 -18.06 -4.77 -20.68
C GLN A 33 -19.38 -4.59 -19.92
N PRO A 34 -19.94 -5.66 -19.34
CA PRO A 34 -21.08 -5.56 -18.45
C PRO A 34 -20.68 -4.86 -17.13
N GLU A 35 -21.58 -4.03 -16.61
CA GLU A 35 -21.40 -3.36 -15.31
C GLU A 35 -22.46 -3.81 -14.28
N PRO A 36 -22.07 -4.27 -13.08
CA PRO A 36 -20.72 -4.72 -12.69
C PRO A 36 -20.32 -6.05 -13.36
N CYS A 37 -19.02 -6.31 -13.45
CA CYS A 37 -18.53 -7.60 -13.92
C CYS A 37 -18.82 -8.72 -12.90
N THR A 38 -19.10 -9.94 -13.38
CA THR A 38 -19.50 -11.08 -12.54
C THR A 38 -18.34 -11.69 -11.75
N THR A 39 -17.10 -11.57 -12.23
CA THR A 39 -15.92 -12.12 -11.55
C THR A 39 -15.06 -11.00 -10.95
N PRO A 40 -14.51 -11.18 -9.73
CA PRO A 40 -13.68 -10.15 -9.10
C PRO A 40 -12.46 -9.72 -9.93
N HIS A 41 -11.82 -10.66 -10.62
CA HIS A 41 -10.69 -10.36 -11.51
C HIS A 41 -11.10 -9.48 -12.69
N ALA A 42 -12.22 -9.78 -13.35
CA ALA A 42 -12.71 -8.97 -14.45
C ALA A 42 -13.13 -7.57 -13.97
N GLU A 43 -13.75 -7.47 -12.80
CA GLU A 43 -14.14 -6.18 -12.21
C GLU A 43 -12.92 -5.33 -11.85
N ARG A 44 -11.86 -5.90 -11.28
CA ARG A 44 -10.57 -5.19 -11.06
C ARG A 44 -10.00 -4.61 -12.35
N GLN A 45 -9.99 -5.40 -13.42
CA GLN A 45 -9.50 -4.95 -14.72
C GLN A 45 -10.39 -3.88 -15.33
N ARG A 46 -11.72 -4.00 -15.22
CA ARG A 46 -12.66 -2.97 -15.67
C ARG A 46 -12.43 -1.65 -14.94
N GLN A 47 -12.39 -1.69 -13.61
CA GLN A 47 -12.13 -0.51 -12.77
C GLN A 47 -10.79 0.14 -13.10
N ALA A 48 -9.75 -0.66 -13.36
CA ALA A 48 -8.45 -0.16 -13.80
C ALA A 48 -8.49 0.51 -15.19
N LEU A 49 -9.25 -0.04 -16.15
CA LEU A 49 -9.44 0.56 -17.49
C LEU A 49 -10.21 1.88 -17.44
N VAL A 50 -11.22 1.95 -16.58
CA VAL A 50 -12.01 3.17 -16.33
C VAL A 50 -11.17 4.22 -15.60
N GLY A 51 -10.26 3.76 -14.75
CA GLY A 51 -9.48 4.59 -13.83
C GLY A 51 -10.23 4.79 -12.51
N TYR A 52 -9.53 4.58 -11.39
CA TYR A 52 -10.15 4.57 -10.05
C TYR A 52 -10.76 5.90 -9.61
N ASP A 53 -10.31 7.02 -10.20
CA ASP A 53 -10.84 8.36 -9.93
C ASP A 53 -12.16 8.63 -10.66
N ASN A 54 -12.46 7.87 -11.72
CA ASN A 54 -13.68 8.03 -12.51
C ASN A 54 -14.83 7.14 -12.01
N LEU A 55 -14.58 6.32 -10.99
CA LEU A 55 -15.60 5.48 -10.38
C LEU A 55 -16.48 6.29 -9.44
N PRO A 56 -17.80 6.00 -9.35
CA PRO A 56 -18.67 6.59 -8.34
C PRO A 56 -18.15 6.36 -6.92
N ASP A 57 -18.33 7.32 -6.02
CA ASP A 57 -17.87 7.20 -4.62
C ASP A 57 -18.52 6.04 -3.87
N SER A 58 -19.71 5.61 -4.30
CA SER A 58 -20.40 4.44 -3.76
C SER A 58 -19.81 3.10 -4.21
N THR A 59 -18.90 3.10 -5.19
CA THR A 59 -18.30 1.88 -5.73
C THR A 59 -17.11 1.46 -4.89
N GLU A 60 -17.14 0.22 -4.41
CA GLU A 60 -15.98 -0.38 -3.77
C GLU A 60 -14.84 -0.54 -4.79
N ARG A 61 -13.71 0.12 -4.51
CA ARG A 61 -12.52 0.09 -5.36
C ARG A 61 -11.80 -1.25 -5.18
N GLN A 62 -11.59 -1.95 -6.29
CA GLN A 62 -10.85 -3.21 -6.36
C GLN A 62 -9.56 -2.99 -7.16
N TYR A 63 -8.44 -2.96 -6.45
CA TYR A 63 -7.13 -2.68 -7.05
C TYR A 63 -6.52 -3.91 -7.72
N LEU A 64 -5.82 -3.70 -8.84
CA LEU A 64 -5.05 -4.74 -9.52
C LEU A 64 -4.08 -5.43 -8.57
N ARG A 65 -3.95 -6.74 -8.70
CA ARG A 65 -3.11 -7.57 -7.83
C ARG A 65 -1.79 -7.94 -8.49
N LEU A 66 -0.76 -8.00 -7.65
CA LEU A 66 0.57 -8.49 -7.97
C LEU A 66 0.96 -9.53 -6.92
N TYR A 67 1.18 -10.76 -7.37
CA TYR A 67 1.61 -11.85 -6.50
C TYR A 67 3.11 -12.06 -6.65
N ILE A 68 3.79 -12.11 -5.51
CA ILE A 68 5.20 -12.49 -5.42
C ILE A 68 5.31 -13.74 -4.56
N HIS A 69 5.94 -14.76 -5.12
CA HIS A 69 6.20 -16.01 -4.41
C HIS A 69 7.59 -15.93 -3.77
N ALA A 70 7.67 -16.27 -2.49
CA ALA A 70 8.89 -16.32 -1.71
C ALA A 70 9.05 -17.73 -1.14
N SER A 71 10.29 -18.19 -0.98
CA SER A 71 10.55 -19.45 -0.27
C SER A 71 10.81 -19.18 1.21
N GLY A 72 10.39 -20.09 2.08
CA GLY A 72 10.85 -20.10 3.47
C GLY A 72 12.31 -20.54 3.63
N GLN A 73 12.94 -21.07 2.56
CA GLN A 73 14.28 -21.66 2.59
C GLN A 73 15.33 -20.83 1.86
N THR A 74 14.92 -19.87 1.02
CA THR A 74 15.81 -19.05 0.19
C THR A 74 15.34 -17.61 0.13
N ASP A 75 16.26 -16.67 -0.11
CA ASP A 75 15.95 -15.25 -0.34
C ASP A 75 15.44 -14.97 -1.78
N GLU A 76 15.11 -16.01 -2.55
CA GLU A 76 14.64 -15.85 -3.92
C GLU A 76 13.19 -15.36 -3.93
N LEU A 77 12.94 -14.29 -4.71
CA LEU A 77 11.59 -13.79 -4.99
C LEU A 77 11.27 -14.09 -6.44
N ARG A 78 10.08 -14.63 -6.67
CA ARG A 78 9.59 -14.96 -8.00
C ARG A 78 8.29 -14.23 -8.29
N LEU A 79 8.19 -13.74 -9.51
CA LEU A 79 6.99 -13.07 -10.00
C LEU A 79 5.92 -14.13 -10.31
N GLY A 80 4.81 -14.04 -9.59
CA GLY A 80 3.58 -14.80 -9.83
C GLY A 80 2.65 -14.07 -10.79
N GLU A 81 1.35 -14.09 -10.48
CA GLU A 81 0.35 -13.37 -11.26
C GLU A 81 0.55 -11.85 -11.17
N ASN A 82 0.56 -11.20 -12.34
CA ASN A 82 0.67 -9.75 -12.49
C ASN A 82 -0.52 -9.23 -13.30
N GLU A 83 -1.59 -8.80 -12.60
CA GLU A 83 -2.82 -8.35 -13.26
C GLU A 83 -2.61 -7.07 -14.09
N PHE A 84 -1.60 -6.25 -13.75
CA PHE A 84 -1.23 -5.08 -14.56
C PHE A 84 -0.69 -5.50 -15.93
N GLN A 85 0.10 -6.57 -15.99
CA GLN A 85 0.58 -7.07 -17.28
C GLN A 85 -0.55 -7.68 -18.12
N THR A 86 -1.52 -8.32 -17.48
CA THR A 86 -2.75 -8.78 -18.15
C THR A 86 -3.54 -7.61 -18.72
N LEU A 87 -3.67 -6.51 -17.97
CA LEU A 87 -4.30 -5.27 -18.43
C LEU A 87 -3.61 -4.70 -19.68
N VAL A 88 -2.28 -4.56 -19.66
CA VAL A 88 -1.48 -4.09 -20.82
C VAL A 88 -1.69 -4.97 -22.04
N ASN A 89 -1.77 -6.29 -21.85
CA ASN A 89 -1.98 -7.24 -22.94
C ASN A 89 -3.41 -7.19 -23.52
N ARG A 90 -4.35 -6.51 -22.86
CA ARG A 90 -5.71 -6.31 -23.41
C ARG A 90 -5.76 -5.26 -24.51
N LEU A 91 -4.80 -4.33 -24.58
CA LEU A 91 -4.73 -3.39 -25.68
C LEU A 91 -4.10 -4.07 -26.90
N PRO A 92 -4.83 -4.28 -28.01
CA PRO A 92 -4.25 -4.88 -29.22
C PRO A 92 -2.96 -4.19 -29.68
N MET A 93 -2.89 -2.87 -29.51
CA MET A 93 -1.71 -2.07 -29.87
C MET A 93 -0.43 -2.49 -29.13
N ALA A 94 -0.53 -3.08 -27.93
CA ALA A 94 0.63 -3.49 -27.13
C ALA A 94 1.42 -4.66 -27.75
N THR A 95 0.85 -5.33 -28.77
CA THR A 95 1.50 -6.42 -29.51
C THR A 95 2.22 -5.96 -30.77
N ALA A 96 2.05 -4.69 -31.18
CA ALA A 96 2.57 -4.20 -32.47
C ALA A 96 4.10 -4.06 -32.48
N CYS A 97 4.68 -3.43 -31.45
CA CYS A 97 6.12 -3.28 -31.25
C CYS A 97 6.44 -2.88 -29.80
N SER A 98 7.74 -2.82 -29.45
CA SER A 98 8.19 -2.41 -28.12
C SER A 98 7.80 -0.97 -27.76
N GLU A 99 7.86 -0.04 -28.72
CA GLU A 99 7.44 1.36 -28.54
C GLU A 99 5.94 1.48 -28.22
N ALA A 100 5.12 0.73 -28.97
CA ALA A 100 3.69 0.64 -28.73
C ALA A 100 3.42 0.06 -27.33
N ARG A 101 4.05 -1.06 -26.99
CA ARG A 101 3.94 -1.67 -25.65
C ARG A 101 4.34 -0.71 -24.52
N ALA A 102 5.41 0.07 -24.68
CA ALA A 102 5.82 1.06 -23.70
C ALA A 102 4.76 2.16 -23.49
N ASN A 103 4.11 2.60 -24.57
CA ASN A 103 3.01 3.56 -24.50
C ASN A 103 1.75 2.97 -23.84
N ALA A 104 1.42 1.70 -24.10
CA ALA A 104 0.33 1.00 -23.39
C ALA A 104 0.59 0.89 -21.88
N ILE A 105 1.84 0.57 -21.50
CA ILE A 105 2.27 0.56 -20.09
C ILE A 105 2.11 1.95 -19.49
N LYS A 106 2.64 2.99 -20.14
CA LYS A 106 2.54 4.38 -19.68
C LYS A 106 1.09 4.83 -19.49
N PHE A 107 0.22 4.48 -20.43
CA PHE A 107 -1.22 4.77 -20.38
C PHE A 107 -1.88 4.14 -19.15
N HIS A 108 -1.77 2.82 -18.97
CA HIS A 108 -2.41 2.16 -17.83
C HIS A 108 -1.82 2.57 -16.48
N ARG A 109 -0.51 2.87 -16.40
CA ARG A 109 0.10 3.37 -15.15
C ARG A 109 -0.54 4.68 -14.70
N ALA A 110 -0.88 5.57 -15.64
CA ALA A 110 -1.57 6.82 -15.33
C ALA A 110 -2.98 6.57 -14.74
N GLN A 111 -3.65 5.48 -15.12
CA GLN A 111 -4.99 5.13 -14.65
C GLN A 111 -4.99 4.40 -13.31
N THR A 112 -4.03 3.48 -13.10
CA THR A 112 -4.05 2.58 -11.94
C THR A 112 -3.41 3.20 -10.70
N LYS A 113 -2.44 4.11 -10.88
CA LYS A 113 -1.62 4.78 -9.84
C LYS A 113 -0.74 3.84 -8.99
N PHE A 114 -1.25 2.68 -8.60
CA PHE A 114 -0.57 1.64 -7.83
C PHE A 114 -1.14 0.25 -8.11
N VAL A 115 -0.47 -0.78 -7.59
CA VAL A 115 -0.92 -2.18 -7.58
C VAL A 115 -0.88 -2.69 -6.15
N ASN A 116 -1.73 -3.67 -5.86
CA ASN A 116 -1.77 -4.36 -4.57
C ASN A 116 -0.81 -5.54 -4.56
N LEU A 117 0.26 -5.43 -3.78
CA LEU A 117 1.26 -6.47 -3.57
C LEU A 117 0.74 -7.51 -2.57
N PHE A 118 0.77 -8.76 -3.00
CA PHE A 118 0.52 -9.96 -2.22
C PHE A 118 1.80 -10.82 -2.21
N ARG A 119 2.36 -11.07 -1.02
CA ARG A 119 3.50 -11.99 -0.86
C ARG A 119 3.00 -13.36 -0.41
N VAL A 120 3.26 -14.41 -1.19
CA VAL A 120 2.89 -15.79 -0.86
C VAL A 120 4.16 -16.56 -0.52
N VAL A 121 4.17 -17.24 0.64
CA VAL A 121 5.30 -18.09 1.04
C VAL A 121 4.99 -19.54 0.66
N GLU A 122 5.93 -20.18 -0.01
CA GLU A 122 5.81 -21.57 -0.47
C GLU A 122 6.93 -22.44 0.13
N ASP A 123 6.56 -23.65 0.59
CA ASP A 123 7.49 -24.62 1.18
C ASP A 123 8.41 -25.27 0.14
N GLN A 124 8.00 -25.28 -1.13
CA GLN A 124 8.77 -25.78 -2.27
C GLN A 124 9.36 -24.59 -3.06
N LEU A 125 10.31 -24.88 -3.97
CA LEU A 125 10.87 -23.86 -4.86
C LEU A 125 9.72 -23.16 -5.60
N PRO A 126 9.54 -21.84 -5.39
CA PRO A 126 8.32 -21.18 -5.85
C PRO A 126 8.21 -21.20 -7.37
N ASP A 127 7.02 -21.31 -7.92
CA ASP A 127 6.81 -21.20 -9.36
C ASP A 127 7.02 -19.74 -9.84
N GLY A 128 7.35 -19.55 -11.11
CA GLY A 128 7.48 -18.23 -11.73
C GLY A 128 8.90 -17.76 -12.05
N ASN A 129 9.00 -16.53 -12.53
CA ASN A 129 10.27 -15.95 -12.99
C ASN A 129 11.01 -15.25 -11.85
N PRO A 130 12.32 -15.46 -11.67
CA PRO A 130 13.08 -14.76 -10.64
C PRO A 130 13.05 -13.25 -10.89
N ILE A 131 12.86 -12.49 -9.81
CA ILE A 131 12.88 -11.03 -9.82
C ILE A 131 14.34 -10.59 -9.66
N LEU A 132 14.99 -10.38 -10.80
CA LEU A 132 16.38 -9.91 -10.89
C LEU A 132 16.45 -8.38 -10.96
N GLU A 133 15.42 -7.75 -11.54
CA GLU A 133 15.28 -6.31 -11.68
C GLU A 133 13.87 -5.89 -11.24
N PRO A 134 13.66 -4.63 -10.82
CA PRO A 134 12.35 -4.12 -10.47
C PRO A 134 11.33 -4.30 -11.59
N VAL A 135 10.18 -4.89 -11.23
CA VAL A 135 9.03 -5.11 -12.13
C VAL A 135 8.39 -3.77 -12.51
N PHE A 136 8.38 -2.83 -11.57
CA PHE A 136 7.89 -1.47 -11.74
C PHE A 136 9.00 -0.50 -11.32
N THR A 137 9.39 0.44 -12.18
CA THR A 137 10.46 1.41 -11.88
C THR A 137 9.96 2.83 -11.68
N ASP A 138 8.69 3.09 -12.01
CA ASP A 138 8.06 4.41 -12.04
C ASP A 138 6.83 4.52 -11.13
N MET A 139 6.43 3.43 -10.46
CA MET A 139 5.40 3.47 -9.44
C MET A 139 5.95 4.10 -8.17
N THR A 140 5.36 5.22 -7.75
CA THR A 140 5.74 5.93 -6.53
C THR A 140 4.86 5.57 -5.34
N THR A 141 3.74 4.89 -5.57
CA THR A 141 2.84 4.40 -4.53
C THR A 141 2.70 2.89 -4.67
N VAL A 142 2.82 2.17 -3.56
CA VAL A 142 2.55 0.74 -3.49
C VAL A 142 1.47 0.48 -2.47
N MET A 143 0.54 -0.41 -2.79
CA MET A 143 -0.37 -0.96 -1.78
C MET A 143 0.10 -2.37 -1.41
N VAL A 144 0.05 -2.70 -0.13
CA VAL A 144 0.43 -4.00 0.41
C VAL A 144 -0.75 -4.52 1.20
N THR A 145 -1.18 -5.75 0.89
CA THR A 145 -2.23 -6.41 1.65
C THR A 145 -1.67 -7.60 2.41
N THR A 146 -1.91 -7.61 3.71
CA THR A 146 -1.56 -8.71 4.60
C THR A 146 -2.82 -9.14 5.35
N SER A 147 -2.96 -10.43 5.55
CA SER A 147 -4.05 -10.99 6.33
C SER A 147 -3.52 -12.11 7.20
N ARG A 148 -3.45 -11.83 8.49
CA ARG A 148 -3.05 -12.84 9.48
C ARG A 148 -4.30 -13.54 9.94
N PHE A 149 -4.34 -14.86 9.71
CA PHE A 149 -5.41 -15.77 10.14
C PHE A 149 -6.76 -15.62 9.40
N HIS A 150 -6.82 -14.80 8.35
CA HIS A 150 -7.92 -14.77 7.36
C HIS A 150 -7.36 -15.02 5.95
N PRO A 151 -6.93 -16.25 5.62
CA PRO A 151 -6.31 -16.57 4.33
C PRO A 151 -7.22 -16.23 3.13
N GLU A 152 -8.53 -16.13 3.34
CA GLU A 152 -9.51 -15.65 2.38
C GLU A 152 -9.31 -14.16 1.99
N ASP A 153 -8.78 -13.35 2.90
CA ASP A 153 -8.61 -11.90 2.75
C ASP A 153 -7.18 -11.52 2.27
N GLY A 154 -6.22 -12.44 2.37
CA GLY A 154 -4.84 -12.24 1.89
C GLY A 154 -3.82 -13.18 2.55
N PRO A 155 -2.51 -13.02 2.24
CA PRO A 155 -1.43 -13.82 2.79
C PRO A 155 -1.00 -13.32 4.18
N GLU A 156 -0.36 -14.18 4.98
CA GLU A 156 0.07 -13.90 6.36
C GLU A 156 0.93 -12.63 6.54
N GLY A 157 1.62 -12.19 5.49
CA GLY A 157 2.35 -10.92 5.47
C GLY A 157 3.86 -11.07 5.63
N PHE A 158 4.45 -10.24 6.49
CA PHE A 158 5.89 -10.07 6.62
C PHE A 158 6.35 -10.27 8.06
N ASP A 159 7.53 -10.86 8.23
CA ASP A 159 8.10 -11.19 9.54
C ASP A 159 8.81 -9.98 10.18
N SER A 160 9.35 -9.08 9.35
CA SER A 160 10.11 -7.91 9.78
C SER A 160 9.88 -6.71 8.86
N PRO A 161 10.13 -5.48 9.34
CA PRO A 161 10.11 -4.29 8.48
C PRO A 161 11.15 -4.38 7.36
N ASP A 162 12.32 -4.95 7.64
CA ASP A 162 13.38 -5.16 6.63
C ASP A 162 12.91 -6.06 5.48
N GLN A 163 12.18 -7.13 5.80
CA GLN A 163 11.66 -8.04 4.77
C GLN A 163 10.61 -7.35 3.90
N LEU A 164 9.71 -6.53 4.47
CA LEU A 164 8.77 -5.74 3.68
C LEU A 164 9.51 -4.79 2.74
N VAL A 165 10.48 -4.05 3.28
CA VAL A 165 11.24 -3.05 2.52
C VAL A 165 12.05 -3.71 1.40
N ASP A 166 12.71 -4.85 1.66
CA ASP A 166 13.45 -5.59 0.65
C ASP A 166 12.55 -6.00 -0.52
N VAL A 167 11.38 -6.59 -0.21
CA VAL A 167 10.41 -7.01 -1.23
C VAL A 167 9.92 -5.81 -2.03
N ILE A 168 9.54 -4.71 -1.37
CA ILE A 168 9.09 -3.50 -2.07
C ILE A 168 10.21 -2.95 -2.97
N ALA A 169 11.44 -2.85 -2.46
CA ALA A 169 12.57 -2.32 -3.22
C ALA A 169 12.93 -3.19 -4.43
N ARG A 170 12.88 -4.52 -4.29
CA ARG A 170 13.13 -5.46 -5.39
C ARG A 170 12.04 -5.46 -6.45
N VAL A 171 10.80 -5.16 -6.09
CA VAL A 171 9.65 -5.19 -7.01
C VAL A 171 9.38 -3.82 -7.65
N PHE A 172 9.48 -2.74 -6.87
CA PHE A 172 9.10 -1.38 -7.25
C PHE A 172 10.29 -0.40 -7.36
N GLY A 173 11.49 -0.82 -6.98
CA GLY A 173 12.67 0.02 -7.00
C GLY A 173 12.70 1.06 -5.88
N SER A 174 13.73 1.90 -5.88
CA SER A 174 13.96 2.95 -4.88
C SER A 174 13.10 4.20 -5.06
N GLY A 175 12.24 4.21 -6.09
CA GLY A 175 11.38 5.33 -6.47
C GLY A 175 10.12 5.50 -5.60
N VAL A 176 9.83 4.54 -4.72
CA VAL A 176 8.62 4.53 -3.89
C VAL A 176 8.64 5.68 -2.89
N LYS A 177 7.53 6.43 -2.85
CA LYS A 177 7.28 7.58 -1.97
C LYS A 177 6.16 7.34 -0.97
N LYS A 178 5.21 6.45 -1.29
CA LYS A 178 4.05 6.14 -0.45
C LYS A 178 3.83 4.62 -0.35
N ILE A 179 3.62 4.15 0.87
CA ILE A 179 3.14 2.78 1.16
C ILE A 179 1.73 2.89 1.73
N LEU A 180 0.79 2.18 1.11
CA LEU A 180 -0.56 1.94 1.63
C LEU A 180 -0.60 0.51 2.16
N TRP A 181 -0.71 0.34 3.47
CA TRP A 181 -0.74 -0.98 4.07
C TRP A 181 -2.14 -1.30 4.56
N ASN A 182 -2.79 -2.24 3.86
CA ASN A 182 -4.06 -2.81 4.27
C ASN A 182 -3.81 -4.12 5.02
N ALA A 183 -4.10 -4.17 6.32
CA ALA A 183 -3.93 -5.37 7.12
C ALA A 183 -5.26 -5.87 7.70
N TRP A 184 -5.46 -7.19 7.65
CA TRP A 184 -6.57 -7.88 8.29
C TRP A 184 -6.09 -8.70 9.48
N CYS A 185 -6.79 -8.59 10.61
CA CYS A 185 -6.47 -9.31 11.83
C CYS A 185 -7.72 -9.61 12.67
N GLN A 186 -7.62 -10.54 13.61
CA GLN A 186 -8.66 -10.78 14.62
C GLN A 186 -8.52 -9.83 15.81
N SER A 187 -9.60 -9.63 16.58
CA SER A 187 -9.52 -8.95 17.88
C SER A 187 -8.60 -9.71 18.86
N GLY A 188 -7.87 -8.98 19.71
CA GLY A 188 -7.07 -9.58 20.79
C GLY A 188 -5.60 -9.87 20.47
N PHE A 189 -5.15 -9.66 19.23
CA PHE A 189 -3.72 -9.82 18.89
C PHE A 189 -2.85 -8.67 19.41
N ALA A 190 -1.59 -8.99 19.71
CA ALA A 190 -0.59 -8.00 20.08
C ALA A 190 -0.13 -7.20 18.85
N MET A 191 0.38 -5.99 19.08
CA MET A 191 0.85 -5.10 18.02
C MET A 191 2.03 -5.68 17.22
N SER A 192 2.89 -6.46 17.88
CA SER A 192 3.92 -7.24 17.19
C SER A 192 3.30 -8.22 16.20
N ASP A 193 2.24 -8.92 16.60
CA ASP A 193 1.62 -9.93 15.74
C ASP A 193 0.90 -9.30 14.55
N ILE A 194 0.39 -8.06 14.68
CA ILE A 194 -0.27 -7.34 13.58
C ILE A 194 0.74 -6.89 12.52
N TYR A 195 1.87 -6.32 12.94
CA TYR A 195 2.87 -5.74 12.04
C TYR A 195 4.00 -6.72 11.71
N TRP A 196 4.83 -7.04 12.71
CA TRP A 196 6.06 -7.82 12.58
C TRP A 196 6.20 -8.83 13.72
N PRO A 197 5.80 -10.09 13.51
CA PRO A 197 5.84 -11.13 14.54
C PRO A 197 7.30 -11.40 14.90
N HIS A 198 7.54 -11.78 16.15
CA HIS A 198 8.87 -12.18 16.62
C HIS A 198 9.97 -11.09 16.55
N THR A 199 9.63 -9.86 16.14
CA THR A 199 10.54 -8.72 16.20
C THR A 199 10.41 -8.03 17.57
N PRO A 200 11.52 -7.76 18.29
CA PRO A 200 11.49 -6.97 19.52
C PRO A 200 10.78 -5.64 19.30
N GLN A 201 9.88 -5.26 20.20
CA GLN A 201 9.17 -3.98 20.10
C GLN A 201 10.14 -2.83 20.41
N LEU A 202 10.21 -1.82 19.53
CA LEU A 202 10.88 -0.56 19.88
C LEU A 202 10.07 0.15 20.96
N GLY A 203 10.64 0.22 22.17
CA GLY A 203 10.03 0.90 23.33
C GLY A 203 8.74 0.21 23.79
N GLN A 204 8.74 -0.33 25.00
CA GLN A 204 7.47 -0.47 25.71
C GLN A 204 7.25 0.86 26.40
N PRO A 205 6.27 1.68 25.98
CA PRO A 205 6.02 2.91 26.71
C PRO A 205 5.65 2.53 28.14
N ASP A 206 6.46 2.97 29.10
CA ASP A 206 6.00 3.12 30.48
C ASP A 206 4.80 4.07 30.44
N ASP A 207 3.84 3.90 31.37
CA ASP A 207 2.57 4.64 31.36
C ASP A 207 2.74 6.19 31.37
N ASP A 208 3.98 6.70 31.54
CA ASP A 208 4.37 8.11 31.63
C ASP A 208 5.12 8.70 30.40
N GLU A 209 5.36 7.96 29.31
CA GLU A 209 6.19 8.44 28.17
C GLU A 209 5.52 9.43 27.19
N PHE A 210 4.44 10.10 27.60
CA PHE A 210 3.80 11.14 26.78
C PHE A 210 4.27 12.53 27.17
N SER A 211 5.09 13.15 26.32
CA SER A 211 5.41 14.58 26.45
C SER A 211 4.32 15.41 25.77
N LYS A 212 3.40 15.95 26.56
CA LYS A 212 2.40 16.92 26.08
C LYS A 212 3.13 18.10 25.42
N ILE A 213 2.77 18.42 24.17
CA ILE A 213 3.36 19.57 23.47
C ILE A 213 2.86 20.86 24.13
N ASP A 214 3.81 21.74 24.46
CA ASP A 214 3.57 23.14 24.74
C ASP A 214 3.43 23.94 23.41
N ARG A 215 2.50 24.90 23.40
CA ARG A 215 1.82 25.57 22.25
C ARG A 215 2.70 26.38 21.26
N SER A 216 4.00 26.12 21.13
CA SER A 216 4.89 26.98 20.36
C SER A 216 5.18 26.50 18.93
N GLY A 217 4.32 26.88 17.98
CA GLY A 217 4.76 27.22 16.61
C GLY A 217 4.74 26.13 15.52
N HIS A 218 3.93 25.08 15.63
CA HIS A 218 3.81 24.04 14.60
C HIS A 218 2.45 24.11 13.85
N SER A 219 2.48 23.85 12.53
CA SER A 219 1.35 23.99 11.58
C SER A 219 0.27 22.90 11.76
N GLU A 220 -0.79 22.95 10.92
CA GLU A 220 -2.07 22.20 10.90
C GLU A 220 -2.05 20.67 11.15
N THR A 221 -0.88 20.03 11.22
CA THR A 221 -0.67 18.63 11.65
C THR A 221 -0.17 18.59 13.09
N THR A 222 -1.07 18.46 14.05
CA THR A 222 -0.77 18.77 15.45
C THR A 222 -0.23 17.60 16.29
N HIS A 223 0.03 16.46 15.65
CA HIS A 223 0.59 15.27 16.27
C HIS A 223 1.83 14.83 15.50
N PHE A 224 2.94 14.59 16.20
CA PHE A 224 4.13 14.02 15.60
C PHE A 224 4.91 13.15 16.57
N MET A 225 5.75 12.28 16.05
CA MET A 225 6.75 11.56 16.83
C MET A 225 8.14 12.05 16.42
N SER A 226 8.95 12.39 17.42
CA SER A 226 10.35 12.80 17.24
C SER A 226 11.26 11.58 17.08
N HIS A 227 12.51 11.82 16.68
CA HIS A 227 13.50 10.77 16.42
C HIS A 227 13.89 9.94 17.65
N ASP A 228 13.63 10.46 18.86
CA ASP A 228 13.81 9.79 20.14
C ASP A 228 12.55 9.00 20.54
N HIS A 229 11.61 8.82 19.61
CA HIS A 229 10.38 8.05 19.75
C HIS A 229 9.37 8.62 20.76
N VAL A 230 9.50 9.89 21.10
CA VAL A 230 8.54 10.59 21.95
C VAL A 230 7.36 11.06 21.13
N LEU A 231 6.15 10.68 21.54
CA LEU A 231 4.92 11.11 20.90
C LEU A 231 4.48 12.46 21.46
N HIS A 232 4.33 13.42 20.57
CA HIS A 232 4.02 14.81 20.83
C HIS A 232 2.58 15.07 20.35
N ILE A 233 1.69 15.45 21.28
CA ILE A 233 0.25 15.63 21.04
C ILE A 233 -0.26 16.95 21.64
N GLU A 234 -1.11 17.68 20.92
CA GLU A 234 -1.88 18.78 21.50
C GLU A 234 -3.11 18.27 22.30
N PRO A 235 -3.21 18.56 23.62
CA PRO A 235 -4.26 18.02 24.48
C PRO A 235 -5.70 18.49 24.17
N GLU A 236 -5.87 19.67 23.57
CA GLU A 236 -7.19 20.22 23.29
C GLU A 236 -7.82 19.61 22.03
N LEU A 237 -7.01 19.27 21.03
CA LEU A 237 -7.47 18.53 19.85
C LEU A 237 -7.85 17.09 20.20
N TYR A 238 -7.07 16.46 21.08
CA TYR A 238 -7.36 15.14 21.63
C TYR A 238 -8.76 15.04 22.26
N LYS A 239 -9.20 16.07 22.98
CA LYS A 239 -10.52 16.08 23.64
C LYS A 239 -11.67 16.26 22.66
N THR A 240 -11.45 16.94 21.52
CA THR A 240 -12.51 17.24 20.54
C THR A 240 -12.78 16.12 19.55
N GLU A 241 -11.86 15.15 19.42
CA GLU A 241 -11.95 14.06 18.44
C GLU A 241 -12.50 12.76 19.02
N ILE A 242 -12.63 12.66 20.35
CA ILE A 242 -13.31 11.55 21.01
C ILE A 242 -14.83 11.77 20.87
N PRO A 243 -15.57 10.92 20.14
CA PRO A 243 -17.01 11.05 20.04
C PRO A 243 -17.67 10.91 21.42
N ASP A 244 -18.67 11.74 21.71
CA ASP A 244 -19.44 11.65 22.95
C ASP A 244 -19.98 10.21 23.15
N GLY A 245 -19.48 9.55 24.20
CA GLY A 245 -19.90 8.19 24.57
C GLY A 245 -18.93 7.05 24.21
N GLU A 246 -17.85 7.31 23.45
CA GLU A 246 -16.81 6.31 23.17
C GLU A 246 -15.58 6.51 24.07
N SER A 247 -15.64 5.99 25.29
CA SER A 247 -14.60 6.12 26.33
C SER A 247 -13.32 5.29 26.10
N TYR A 248 -13.06 4.78 24.89
CA TYR A 248 -12.03 3.76 24.63
C TYR A 248 -10.90 4.23 23.72
N TYR A 249 -10.61 5.54 23.72
CA TYR A 249 -9.44 6.06 23.01
C TYR A 249 -8.18 5.96 23.90
N ASP A 250 -7.19 5.15 23.49
CA ASP A 250 -5.95 4.92 24.24
C ASP A 250 -4.74 5.46 23.46
N LEU A 251 -4.13 6.55 23.96
CA LEU A 251 -2.94 7.18 23.37
C LEU A 251 -1.75 6.23 23.23
N ARG A 252 -1.67 5.20 24.09
CA ARG A 252 -0.64 4.15 24.00
C ARG A 252 -0.78 3.35 22.73
N LEU A 253 -1.99 3.20 22.19
CA LEU A 253 -2.22 2.53 20.92
C LEU A 253 -1.67 3.36 19.77
N MET A 254 -2.03 4.65 19.69
CA MET A 254 -1.49 5.55 18.67
C MET A 254 0.04 5.54 18.69
N HIS A 255 0.66 5.70 19.86
CA HIS A 255 2.11 5.64 20.03
C HIS A 255 2.69 4.33 19.50
N ARG A 256 2.12 3.18 19.89
CA ARG A 256 2.58 1.87 19.41
C ARG A 256 2.45 1.71 17.89
N HIS A 257 1.38 2.21 17.27
CA HIS A 257 1.26 2.18 15.81
C HIS A 257 2.33 3.07 15.16
N THR A 258 2.55 4.28 15.69
CA THR A 258 3.58 5.18 15.16
C THR A 258 5.00 4.62 15.35
N LEU A 259 5.27 3.93 16.46
CA LEU A 259 6.50 3.18 16.68
C LEU A 259 6.72 2.12 15.60
N LYS A 260 5.67 1.35 15.23
CA LYS A 260 5.74 0.38 14.13
C LYS A 260 6.00 1.01 12.77
N VAL A 261 5.45 2.21 12.52
CA VAL A 261 5.79 2.98 11.32
C VAL A 261 7.25 3.46 11.37
N SER A 262 7.78 3.85 12.53
CA SER A 262 9.20 4.22 12.70
C SER A 262 10.14 3.07 12.39
N GLU A 263 9.81 1.85 12.86
CA GLU A 263 10.56 0.63 12.52
C GLU A 263 10.66 0.45 11.00
N LEU A 264 9.55 0.66 10.28
CA LEU A 264 9.50 0.59 8.81
C LEU A 264 10.36 1.68 8.15
N LEU A 265 10.24 2.93 8.59
CA LEU A 265 11.03 4.04 8.05
C LEU A 265 12.53 3.86 8.30
N GLY A 266 12.90 3.29 9.45
CA GLY A 266 14.27 2.91 9.78
C GLY A 266 14.83 1.88 8.79
N ALA A 267 14.09 0.80 8.54
CA ALA A 267 14.45 -0.21 7.54
C ALA A 267 14.50 0.38 6.11
N ALA A 268 13.58 1.29 5.79
CA ALA A 268 13.45 1.92 4.48
C ALA A 268 14.60 2.87 4.12
N ALA A 269 15.31 3.43 5.12
CA ALA A 269 16.25 4.54 4.93
C ALA A 269 17.29 4.31 3.82
N LYS A 270 17.75 3.07 3.61
CA LYS A 270 18.73 2.73 2.58
C LYS A 270 18.09 2.32 1.25
N LEU A 271 17.05 1.48 1.29
CA LEU A 271 16.50 0.83 0.09
C LEU A 271 15.39 1.66 -0.58
N LEU A 272 14.64 2.43 0.20
CA LEU A 272 13.54 3.28 -0.25
C LEU A 272 13.77 4.73 0.24
N PRO A 273 14.83 5.41 -0.21
CA PRO A 273 15.23 6.72 0.31
C PRO A 273 14.23 7.85 0.01
N LEU A 274 13.28 7.62 -0.90
CA LEU A 274 12.22 8.58 -1.25
C LEU A 274 10.92 8.37 -0.47
N LEU A 275 10.85 7.34 0.39
CA LEU A 275 9.65 7.04 1.17
C LEU A 275 9.36 8.18 2.16
N GLN A 276 8.20 8.80 1.98
CA GLN A 276 7.75 9.95 2.79
C GLN A 276 6.39 9.71 3.42
N HIS A 277 5.58 8.79 2.90
CA HIS A 277 4.22 8.58 3.35
C HIS A 277 3.97 7.10 3.65
N VAL A 278 3.42 6.82 4.84
CA VAL A 278 2.94 5.49 5.21
C VAL A 278 1.53 5.63 5.74
N GLU A 279 0.61 4.94 5.09
CA GLU A 279 -0.80 4.86 5.45
C GLU A 279 -1.09 3.42 5.85
N VAL A 280 -1.73 3.22 7.00
CA VAL A 280 -2.07 1.91 7.52
C VAL A 280 -3.57 1.84 7.75
N GLU A 281 -4.25 0.96 7.02
CA GLU A 281 -5.64 0.58 7.26
C GLU A 281 -5.68 -0.80 7.90
N LEU A 282 -6.12 -0.86 9.16
CA LEU A 282 -6.28 -2.11 9.90
C LEU A 282 -7.76 -2.47 9.97
N ARG A 283 -8.09 -3.67 9.50
CA ARG A 283 -9.44 -4.25 9.56
C ARG A 283 -9.44 -5.35 10.59
N THR A 284 -10.21 -5.15 11.65
CA THR A 284 -10.30 -6.06 12.79
C THR A 284 -11.67 -6.69 12.87
N TYR A 285 -11.73 -8.03 12.82
CA TYR A 285 -12.96 -8.76 13.11
C TYR A 285 -13.21 -8.81 14.62
N CYS A 286 -14.30 -8.17 15.07
CA CYS A 286 -14.69 -8.09 16.47
C CYS A 286 -16.20 -8.35 16.61
N TRP A 287 -16.56 -9.44 17.31
CA TRP A 287 -17.95 -9.83 17.58
C TRP A 287 -18.87 -9.83 16.35
N GLY A 288 -18.40 -10.39 15.23
CA GLY A 288 -19.17 -10.47 13.99
C GLY A 288 -19.30 -9.15 13.22
N LYS A 289 -18.54 -8.11 13.61
CA LYS A 289 -18.41 -6.85 12.88
C LYS A 289 -16.96 -6.60 12.48
N ILE A 290 -16.76 -5.96 11.34
CA ILE A 290 -15.45 -5.44 10.94
C ILE A 290 -15.34 -4.03 11.51
N ARG A 291 -14.29 -3.79 12.29
CA ARG A 291 -13.87 -2.46 12.74
C ARG A 291 -12.68 -2.04 11.91
N MET A 292 -12.68 -0.80 11.44
CA MET A 292 -11.57 -0.25 10.67
C MET A 292 -10.87 0.79 11.52
N SER A 293 -9.54 0.71 11.57
CA SER A 293 -8.67 1.76 12.09
C SER A 293 -7.77 2.25 10.96
N HIS A 294 -7.56 3.56 10.90
CA HIS A 294 -6.77 4.19 9.86
C HIS A 294 -5.69 5.04 10.52
N LEU A 295 -4.45 4.94 10.07
CA LEU A 295 -3.35 5.81 10.49
C LEU A 295 -2.64 6.33 9.24
N GLU A 296 -2.66 7.64 9.04
CA GLU A 296 -1.95 8.31 7.96
C GLU A 296 -0.76 9.09 8.53
N THR A 297 0.43 8.82 8.00
CA THR A 297 1.67 9.45 8.44
C THR A 297 2.47 10.06 7.30
N THR A 298 3.18 11.15 7.61
CA THR A 298 4.13 11.82 6.73
C THR A 298 5.46 12.00 7.44
N TYR A 299 6.54 11.49 6.86
CA TYR A 299 7.90 11.68 7.34
C TYR A 299 8.51 12.94 6.73
N LYS A 300 8.81 13.92 7.59
CA LYS A 300 9.39 15.21 7.21
C LYS A 300 10.16 15.79 8.38
N ASP A 301 11.27 16.48 8.09
CA ASP A 301 12.07 17.17 9.11
C ASP A 301 12.57 16.22 10.22
N ASN A 302 12.89 14.96 9.83
CA ASN A 302 13.26 13.88 10.74
C ASN A 302 12.22 13.57 11.82
N ARG A 303 10.94 13.77 11.51
CA ARG A 303 9.79 13.51 12.37
C ARG A 303 8.71 12.77 11.60
N ILE A 304 7.94 11.94 12.30
CA ILE A 304 6.74 11.29 11.77
C ILE A 304 5.55 12.14 12.16
N TRP A 305 4.97 12.86 11.20
CA TRP A 305 3.75 13.65 11.38
C TRP A 305 2.53 12.78 11.17
N ILE A 306 1.50 12.94 12.01
CA ILE A 306 0.26 12.18 11.98
C ILE A 306 -0.88 13.11 11.56
N VAL A 307 -1.68 12.69 10.57
CA VAL A 307 -2.76 13.51 10.03
C VAL A 307 -3.97 13.54 10.97
N LYS A 308 -4.44 14.76 11.24
CA LYS A 308 -5.46 15.13 12.24
C LYS A 308 -6.77 14.33 12.17
N HIS A 309 -7.32 14.08 10.98
CA HIS A 309 -8.69 13.59 10.83
C HIS A 309 -8.88 12.08 10.88
N ASN A 310 -7.81 11.31 11.09
CA ASN A 310 -7.85 9.85 10.92
C ASN A 310 -7.73 9.07 12.23
N LEU A 311 -7.86 9.76 13.37
CA LEU A 311 -7.79 9.18 14.70
C LEU A 311 -9.06 8.38 15.07
N ASN A 312 -9.56 7.50 14.20
CA ASN A 312 -10.57 6.49 14.55
C ASN A 312 -9.88 5.16 14.87
N THR A 313 -9.25 5.07 16.04
CA THR A 313 -8.67 3.83 16.56
C THR A 313 -9.69 3.14 17.48
N ALA A 314 -10.73 2.56 16.90
CA ALA A 314 -11.71 1.78 17.67
C ALA A 314 -11.13 0.39 17.96
N PHE A 315 -10.44 0.22 19.09
CA PHE A 315 -9.67 -1.00 19.38
C PHE A 315 -10.23 -1.83 20.53
N PHE A 316 -10.40 -3.14 20.26
CA PHE A 316 -10.49 -4.22 21.25
C PHE A 316 -9.28 -5.15 21.08
N HIS A 317 -8.09 -4.67 21.42
CA HIS A 317 -6.89 -5.51 21.57
C HIS A 317 -6.60 -5.68 23.05
N ALA A 318 -6.76 -6.91 23.54
CA ALA A 318 -6.33 -7.26 24.89
C ALA A 318 -4.79 -7.37 24.87
N PHE A 319 -4.10 -6.39 25.43
CA PHE A 319 -2.69 -6.52 25.74
C PHE A 319 -2.57 -7.43 26.96
N SER A 320 -2.49 -8.73 26.75
CA SER A 320 -1.89 -9.57 27.78
C SER A 320 -0.47 -9.03 27.99
N ARG A 321 -0.21 -8.51 29.18
CA ARG A 321 1.17 -8.36 29.65
C ARG A 321 1.81 -9.73 29.45
N VAL A 322 2.86 -9.78 28.64
CA VAL A 322 3.74 -10.95 28.62
C VAL A 322 4.29 -11.02 30.04
N TYR A 323 3.87 -12.04 30.79
CA TYR A 323 4.37 -12.33 32.14
C TYR A 323 5.76 -12.95 32.06
#